data_AF-A0A7C4MVK9-F1
#
_entry.id   AF-A0A7C4MVK9-F1
#
_cell.length_a   1.000
_cell.length_b   1.000
_cell.length_c   1.000
_cell.angle_alpha   90.00
_cell.angle_beta   90.00
_cell.angle_gamma   90.00
#
_symmetry.space_group_name_H-M   'P 1'
#
loop_
_entity.id
_entity.type
_entity.pdbx_description
1 polymer ?
#
loop_
_entity_poly.entity_id
_entity_poly.type
_entity_poly.pdbx_seq_one_letter_code
_entity_poly.pdbx_strand_id
1 'polypeptide(L)'
;MFKRVFCGIVCVGAAFAISLSWATAADAKKPVQVFILMGQSNMVGAGKIVGDNEGTLEYAVKTKKKYPYLVDESGNWVERPDVRYVRVMQGRGGSGMQVFNNEWMTVKACKTIGPEFGIAHHVGDAIDAPVMMLKSCIGNRSLGWDLLPPGSERFLAEVTDRSGKTTTKVFAGYKDRPDCWDADPAKGVATEPPPFVDKNGKPIDWYAGKQYDDDVSYAKKVLSELDKYYPGATSYEVAGFFFWQGEKDCGNPVHSARYEENLVRFIKQLRKDFNAPNAKFVLATLGEAVKGSGGNGGLVLNAQLAVDGNSGKYPEFKGNVATIYTNPMAQGGSGNGHYGGKAEVYMDVGEAMGKAMVELLKSGK
;
A
#
# COMPACT_ATOMS: atom_id res chain seq x y z
N MET A 1 3.45 -84.61 6.99
CA MET A 1 4.75 -84.02 6.65
C MET A 1 4.53 -82.55 6.30
N PHE A 2 5.06 -81.66 7.15
CA PHE A 2 5.19 -80.20 7.06
C PHE A 2 4.25 -79.37 6.14
N LYS A 3 3.43 -78.51 6.74
CA LYS A 3 3.09 -77.20 6.16
C LYS A 3 3.39 -76.09 7.16
N ARG A 4 4.26 -75.18 6.70
CA ARG A 4 4.85 -74.05 7.41
C ARG A 4 3.81 -72.97 7.71
N VAL A 5 3.92 -72.37 8.88
CA VAL A 5 3.31 -71.10 9.26
C VAL A 5 4.07 -69.98 8.53
N PHE A 6 3.37 -69.12 7.80
CA PHE A 6 3.88 -67.81 7.37
C PHE A 6 2.97 -66.75 7.99
N CYS A 7 3.54 -65.97 8.90
CA CYS A 7 2.95 -64.77 9.47
C CYS A 7 3.15 -63.63 8.45
N GLY A 8 2.06 -63.19 7.81
CA GLY A 8 2.05 -62.00 6.97
C GLY A 8 1.69 -60.78 7.81
N ILE A 9 2.69 -59.94 8.10
CA ILE A 9 2.47 -58.58 8.60
C ILE A 9 1.90 -57.77 7.44
N VAL A 10 0.62 -57.40 7.52
CA VAL A 10 0.01 -56.40 6.65
C VAL A 10 0.28 -55.04 7.26
N CYS A 11 1.28 -54.34 6.74
CA CYS A 11 1.44 -52.90 6.99
C CYS A 11 0.32 -52.16 6.24
N VAL A 12 -0.74 -51.78 6.97
CA VAL A 12 -1.73 -50.82 6.48
C VAL A 12 -1.09 -49.43 6.56
N GLY A 13 -0.57 -48.94 5.43
CA GLY A 13 -0.19 -47.54 5.28
C GLY A 13 -1.44 -46.68 5.31
N ALA A 14 -1.65 -45.96 6.41
CA ALA A 14 -2.65 -44.90 6.49
C ALA A 14 -2.19 -43.74 5.61
N ALA A 15 -2.73 -43.64 4.40
CA ALA A 15 -2.63 -42.44 3.59
C ALA A 15 -3.45 -41.35 4.29
N PHE A 16 -2.76 -40.42 4.96
CA PHE A 16 -3.37 -39.15 5.37
C PHE A 16 -3.69 -38.35 4.11
N ALA A 17 -4.94 -38.46 3.64
CA ALA A 17 -5.49 -37.50 2.70
C ALA A 17 -5.61 -36.17 3.45
N ILE A 18 -4.65 -35.27 3.23
CA ILE A 18 -4.83 -33.86 3.57
C ILE A 18 -5.89 -33.35 2.60
N SER A 19 -7.15 -33.32 3.03
CA SER A 19 -8.18 -32.60 2.30
C SER A 19 -7.79 -31.12 2.31
N LEU A 20 -7.32 -30.60 1.18
CA LEU A 20 -7.36 -29.16 0.96
C LEU A 20 -8.84 -28.76 1.05
N SER A 21 -9.23 -28.16 2.17
CA SER A 21 -10.48 -27.44 2.26
C SER A 21 -10.38 -26.27 1.30
N TRP A 22 -10.98 -26.41 0.13
CA TRP A 22 -11.27 -25.26 -0.72
C TRP A 22 -12.02 -24.24 0.13
N ALA A 23 -11.53 -23.00 0.16
CA ALA A 23 -12.19 -21.91 0.86
C ALA A 23 -13.68 -21.91 0.48
N THR A 24 -14.54 -22.19 1.45
CA THR A 24 -15.98 -22.03 1.29
C THR A 24 -16.24 -20.57 0.93
N ALA A 25 -17.17 -20.31 0.00
CA ALA A 25 -17.62 -18.95 -0.28
C ALA A 25 -17.86 -18.21 1.05
N ALA A 26 -17.27 -17.02 1.19
CA ALA A 26 -17.35 -16.27 2.44
C ALA A 26 -18.81 -16.07 2.86
N ASP A 27 -19.09 -16.07 4.17
CA ASP A 27 -20.44 -15.87 4.68
C ASP A 27 -20.98 -14.50 4.26
N ALA A 28 -21.76 -14.47 3.19
CA ALA A 28 -22.30 -13.27 2.57
C ALA A 28 -23.23 -12.47 3.50
N LYS A 29 -23.58 -13.00 4.68
CA LYS A 29 -24.33 -12.29 5.71
C LYS A 29 -23.46 -11.35 6.55
N LYS A 30 -22.14 -11.58 6.61
CA LYS A 30 -21.22 -10.72 7.36
C LYS A 30 -20.85 -9.49 6.53
N PRO A 31 -20.62 -8.32 7.15
CA PRO A 31 -20.12 -7.15 6.43
C PRO A 31 -18.80 -7.44 5.72
N VAL A 32 -18.65 -6.93 4.50
CA VAL A 32 -17.39 -7.03 3.76
C VAL A 32 -16.30 -6.28 4.53
N GLN A 33 -15.22 -6.97 4.86
CA GLN A 33 -14.03 -6.40 5.49
C GLN A 33 -13.16 -5.77 4.40
N VAL A 34 -13.14 -4.44 4.37
CA VAL A 34 -12.45 -3.64 3.34
C VAL A 34 -11.07 -3.24 3.85
N PHE A 35 -10.06 -3.55 3.05
CA PHE A 35 -8.69 -3.09 3.23
C PHE A 35 -8.31 -2.16 2.09
N ILE A 36 -8.02 -0.90 2.41
CA ILE A 36 -7.73 0.13 1.41
C ILE A 36 -6.22 0.25 1.22
N LEU A 37 -5.75 0.01 0.00
CA LEU A 37 -4.33 0.07 -0.38
C LEU A 37 -4.06 1.44 -1.02
N MET A 38 -3.24 2.26 -0.35
CA MET A 38 -2.89 3.62 -0.77
C MET A 38 -1.37 3.82 -0.84
N GLY A 39 -0.92 4.90 -1.48
CA GLY A 39 0.49 5.25 -1.56
C GLY A 39 0.87 5.78 -2.92
N GLN A 40 2.06 5.42 -3.39
CA GLN A 40 2.56 5.82 -4.71
C GLN A 40 3.00 4.61 -5.54
N SER A 41 3.97 4.76 -6.44
CA SER A 41 4.31 3.73 -7.44
C SER A 41 4.67 2.37 -6.84
N ASN A 42 5.20 2.30 -5.62
CA ASN A 42 5.49 1.03 -4.96
C ASN A 42 4.22 0.26 -4.61
N MET A 43 3.16 0.96 -4.13
CA MET A 43 1.84 0.34 -3.90
C MET A 43 1.15 -0.01 -5.22
N VAL A 44 1.28 0.86 -6.25
CA VAL A 44 0.74 0.59 -7.59
C VAL A 44 1.30 -0.72 -8.14
N GLY A 45 2.61 -0.93 -8.01
CA GLY A 45 3.29 -2.17 -8.34
C GLY A 45 3.80 -2.22 -9.78
N ALA A 46 5.08 -2.55 -9.91
CA ALA A 46 5.74 -2.81 -11.20
C ALA A 46 6.42 -4.20 -11.26
N GLY A 47 6.03 -5.11 -10.37
CA GLY A 47 6.55 -6.48 -10.37
C GLY A 47 6.19 -7.19 -11.67
N LYS A 48 7.20 -7.73 -12.36
CA LYS A 48 7.04 -8.44 -13.64
C LYS A 48 6.44 -9.81 -13.38
N ILE A 49 5.33 -10.12 -14.03
CA ILE A 49 4.68 -11.43 -13.89
C ILE A 49 5.36 -12.46 -14.80
N VAL A 50 5.38 -12.16 -16.10
CA VAL A 50 5.75 -13.11 -17.16
C VAL A 50 7.26 -13.26 -17.29
N GLY A 51 7.72 -14.51 -17.37
CA GLY A 51 9.10 -14.88 -17.70
C GLY A 51 9.61 -16.09 -16.90
N ASP A 52 10.68 -16.71 -17.40
CA ASP A 52 11.33 -17.90 -16.85
C ASP A 52 12.70 -17.57 -16.23
N ASN A 53 12.94 -16.29 -15.92
CA ASN A 53 14.18 -15.78 -15.38
C ASN A 53 13.99 -15.08 -14.02
N GLU A 54 15.10 -14.92 -13.29
CA GLU A 54 15.10 -14.29 -11.96
C GLU A 54 14.40 -12.93 -11.94
N GLY A 55 13.60 -12.71 -10.89
CA GLY A 55 12.86 -11.48 -10.69
C GLY A 55 11.45 -11.48 -11.28
N THR A 56 11.07 -12.46 -12.10
CA THR A 56 9.68 -12.61 -12.56
C THR A 56 8.85 -13.46 -11.59
N LEU A 57 7.54 -13.21 -11.51
CA LEU A 57 6.66 -13.98 -10.62
C LEU A 57 6.54 -15.44 -11.09
N GLU A 58 6.46 -15.67 -12.39
CA GLU A 58 6.41 -17.03 -12.95
C GLU A 58 7.63 -17.85 -12.56
N TYR A 59 8.84 -17.29 -12.67
CA TYR A 59 10.04 -17.97 -12.19
C TYR A 59 10.03 -18.22 -10.68
N ALA A 60 9.63 -17.22 -9.89
CA ALA A 60 9.55 -17.36 -8.43
C ALA A 60 8.60 -18.49 -8.01
N VAL A 61 7.43 -18.59 -8.65
CA VAL A 61 6.41 -19.57 -8.31
C VAL A 61 6.67 -20.94 -8.92
N LYS A 62 6.91 -20.99 -10.24
CA LYS A 62 6.98 -22.25 -10.99
C LYS A 62 8.35 -22.91 -10.86
N THR A 63 9.44 -22.14 -10.76
CA THR A 63 10.81 -22.67 -10.66
C THR A 63 11.31 -22.70 -9.22
N LYS A 64 11.28 -21.56 -8.51
CA LYS A 64 11.76 -21.45 -7.12
C LYS A 64 10.76 -22.00 -6.09
N LYS A 65 9.53 -22.34 -6.51
CA LYS A 65 8.45 -22.87 -5.64
C LYS A 65 8.09 -21.94 -4.47
N LYS A 66 8.29 -20.63 -4.64
CA LYS A 66 7.80 -19.61 -3.69
C LYS A 66 6.31 -19.35 -3.93
N TYR A 67 5.63 -18.84 -2.90
CA TYR A 67 4.21 -18.44 -2.98
C TYR A 67 3.30 -19.52 -3.61
N PRO A 68 3.37 -20.79 -3.14
CA PRO A 68 2.68 -21.90 -3.79
C PRO A 68 1.15 -21.74 -3.80
N TYR A 69 0.61 -20.93 -2.88
CA TYR A 69 -0.81 -20.57 -2.81
C TYR A 69 -1.33 -19.77 -4.03
N LEU A 70 -0.45 -19.32 -4.93
CA LEU A 70 -0.86 -18.63 -6.15
C LEU A 70 -1.21 -19.58 -7.30
N VAL A 71 -0.87 -20.87 -7.22
CA VAL A 71 -1.09 -21.85 -8.29
C VAL A 71 -1.77 -23.12 -7.80
N ASP A 72 -2.48 -23.79 -8.71
CA ASP A 72 -3.00 -25.14 -8.48
C ASP A 72 -1.90 -26.20 -8.66
N GLU A 73 -2.24 -27.46 -8.44
CA GLU A 73 -1.32 -28.60 -8.62
C GLU A 73 -0.78 -28.71 -10.06
N SER A 74 -1.50 -28.17 -11.03
CA SER A 74 -1.09 -28.12 -12.44
C SER A 74 -0.23 -26.89 -12.78
N GLY A 75 0.04 -26.01 -11.81
CA GLY A 75 0.82 -24.79 -11.98
C GLY A 75 0.05 -23.64 -12.62
N ASN A 76 -1.28 -23.72 -12.74
CA ASN A 76 -2.10 -22.64 -13.23
C ASN A 76 -2.41 -21.65 -12.11
N TRP A 77 -2.42 -20.35 -12.42
CA TRP A 77 -2.83 -19.33 -11.46
C TRP A 77 -4.25 -19.59 -10.92
N VAL A 78 -4.40 -19.58 -9.61
CA VAL A 78 -5.70 -19.75 -8.96
C VAL A 78 -6.45 -18.43 -8.84
N GLU A 79 -7.74 -18.55 -8.58
CA GLU A 79 -8.61 -17.45 -8.18
C GLU A 79 -9.01 -17.66 -6.71
N ARG A 80 -9.03 -16.57 -5.93
CA ARG A 80 -9.52 -16.54 -4.54
C ARG A 80 -10.98 -16.07 -4.53
N PRO A 81 -11.98 -16.97 -4.40
CA PRO A 81 -13.40 -16.61 -4.46
C PRO A 81 -13.90 -15.93 -3.17
N ASP A 82 -13.06 -15.84 -2.15
CA ASP A 82 -13.31 -15.20 -0.86
C ASP A 82 -12.78 -13.74 -0.81
N VAL A 83 -11.81 -13.41 -1.67
CA VAL A 83 -11.17 -12.09 -1.72
C VAL A 83 -11.45 -11.39 -3.03
N ARG A 84 -12.14 -10.26 -2.95
CA ARG A 84 -12.38 -9.38 -4.09
C ARG A 84 -11.23 -8.40 -4.27
N TYR A 85 -10.71 -8.27 -5.48
CA TYR A 85 -9.72 -7.24 -5.81
C TYR A 85 -10.34 -6.16 -6.67
N VAL A 86 -10.34 -4.94 -6.13
CA VAL A 86 -10.79 -3.74 -6.83
C VAL A 86 -9.63 -2.77 -6.92
N ARG A 87 -9.30 -2.33 -8.13
CA ARG A 87 -8.27 -1.32 -8.36
C ARG A 87 -8.84 -0.17 -9.15
N VAL A 88 -8.79 1.01 -8.55
CA VAL A 88 -9.16 2.28 -9.16
C VAL A 88 -7.98 3.24 -9.13
N MET A 89 -7.91 4.12 -10.10
CA MET A 89 -6.84 5.11 -10.21
C MET A 89 -7.32 6.29 -11.06
N GLN A 90 -6.70 7.45 -10.88
CA GLN A 90 -6.89 8.57 -11.80
C GLN A 90 -6.61 8.14 -13.26
N GLY A 91 -7.60 8.33 -14.13
CA GLY A 91 -7.51 8.08 -15.56
C GLY A 91 -6.55 9.02 -16.27
N ARG A 92 -6.08 8.59 -17.45
CA ARG A 92 -5.10 9.33 -18.26
C ARG A 92 -5.57 10.76 -18.52
N GLY A 93 -4.63 11.70 -18.43
CA GLY A 93 -4.92 13.13 -18.69
C GLY A 93 -5.87 13.78 -17.68
N GLY A 94 -6.12 13.17 -16.52
CA GLY A 94 -7.01 13.74 -15.51
C GLY A 94 -8.50 13.45 -15.76
N SER A 95 -8.84 12.45 -16.58
CA SER A 95 -10.22 12.12 -17.00
C SER A 95 -11.14 11.53 -15.91
N GLY A 96 -10.90 11.84 -14.63
CA GLY A 96 -11.59 11.22 -13.50
C GLY A 96 -11.20 9.76 -13.23
N MET A 97 -12.01 9.05 -12.43
CA MET A 97 -11.75 7.68 -12.00
C MET A 97 -11.72 6.67 -13.16
N GLN A 98 -10.69 5.83 -13.20
CA GLN A 98 -10.61 4.65 -14.07
C GLN A 98 -10.58 3.37 -13.20
N VAL A 99 -11.36 2.36 -13.60
CA VAL A 99 -11.36 1.02 -13.00
C VAL A 99 -10.40 0.13 -13.80
N PHE A 100 -9.46 -0.52 -13.11
CA PHE A 100 -8.48 -1.43 -13.70
C PHE A 100 -8.78 -2.90 -13.38
N ASN A 101 -9.27 -3.15 -12.17
CA ASN A 101 -9.59 -4.48 -11.67
C ASN A 101 -10.92 -4.39 -10.91
N ASN A 102 -11.79 -5.36 -11.14
CA ASN A 102 -13.01 -5.63 -10.41
C ASN A 102 -13.32 -7.12 -10.63
N GLU A 103 -12.52 -7.99 -10.02
CA GLU A 103 -12.61 -9.45 -10.15
C GLU A 103 -12.28 -10.14 -8.82
N TRP A 104 -12.56 -11.44 -8.73
CA TRP A 104 -12.01 -12.26 -7.66
C TRP A 104 -10.50 -12.31 -7.80
N MET A 105 -9.79 -12.35 -6.67
CA MET A 105 -8.36 -12.08 -6.70
C MET A 105 -7.60 -13.18 -7.44
N THR A 106 -6.98 -12.82 -8.56
CA THR A 106 -6.18 -13.72 -9.38
C THR A 106 -5.06 -12.97 -10.11
N VAL A 107 -3.90 -13.60 -10.24
CA VAL A 107 -2.77 -13.06 -11.02
C VAL A 107 -3.13 -12.97 -12.51
N LYS A 108 -4.05 -13.81 -13.02
CA LYS A 108 -4.43 -13.88 -14.44
C LYS A 108 -4.93 -12.56 -15.01
N ALA A 109 -5.55 -11.73 -14.19
CA ALA A 109 -6.11 -10.44 -14.59
C ALA A 109 -5.09 -9.28 -14.55
N CYS A 110 -3.86 -9.55 -14.11
CA CYS A 110 -2.85 -8.53 -13.84
C CYS A 110 -1.76 -8.48 -14.92
N LYS A 111 -1.29 -7.28 -15.24
CA LYS A 111 -0.10 -7.06 -16.10
C LYS A 111 1.19 -6.93 -15.29
N THR A 112 1.09 -6.35 -14.12
CA THR A 112 2.13 -6.23 -13.10
C THR A 112 1.50 -6.49 -11.74
N ILE A 113 2.33 -6.79 -10.75
CA ILE A 113 1.90 -6.91 -9.35
C ILE A 113 2.51 -5.78 -8.50
N GLY A 114 1.76 -5.37 -7.49
CA GLY A 114 2.30 -4.73 -6.29
C GLY A 114 2.26 -5.71 -5.10
N PRO A 115 2.12 -5.22 -3.86
CA PRO A 115 2.10 -6.07 -2.66
C PRO A 115 0.75 -6.79 -2.42
N GLU A 116 -0.26 -6.56 -3.26
CA GLU A 116 -1.64 -6.96 -3.03
C GLU A 116 -1.83 -8.46 -2.81
N PHE A 117 -1.12 -9.32 -3.55
CA PHE A 117 -1.29 -10.78 -3.47
C PHE A 117 -0.72 -11.35 -2.16
N GLY A 118 0.45 -10.87 -1.72
CA GLY A 118 1.02 -11.25 -0.44
C GLY A 118 0.18 -10.74 0.74
N ILE A 119 -0.35 -9.52 0.64
CA ILE A 119 -1.27 -8.95 1.64
C ILE A 119 -2.54 -9.80 1.73
N ALA A 120 -3.19 -10.02 0.59
CA ALA A 120 -4.48 -10.68 0.50
C ALA A 120 -4.44 -12.12 0.98
N HIS A 121 -3.34 -12.85 0.73
CA HIS A 121 -3.19 -14.22 1.21
C HIS A 121 -3.36 -14.30 2.73
N HIS A 122 -2.60 -13.51 3.48
CA HIS A 122 -2.68 -13.55 4.95
C HIS A 122 -3.98 -13.00 5.50
N VAL A 123 -4.48 -11.89 4.93
CA VAL A 123 -5.71 -11.26 5.41
C VAL A 123 -6.92 -12.14 5.12
N GLY A 124 -7.03 -12.69 3.91
CA GLY A 124 -8.13 -13.57 3.53
C GLY A 124 -8.16 -14.86 4.34
N ASP A 125 -7.00 -15.47 4.62
CA ASP A 125 -6.93 -16.71 5.41
C ASP A 125 -7.27 -16.49 6.89
N ALA A 126 -7.05 -15.29 7.42
CA ALA A 126 -7.28 -14.97 8.83
C ALA A 126 -8.72 -14.50 9.13
N ILE A 127 -9.50 -14.12 8.12
CA ILE A 127 -10.80 -13.48 8.27
C ILE A 127 -11.90 -14.43 7.78
N ASP A 128 -12.73 -14.90 8.71
CA ASP A 128 -13.97 -15.63 8.39
C ASP A 128 -15.10 -14.65 8.03
N ALA A 129 -14.90 -13.85 6.98
CA ALA A 129 -15.87 -12.89 6.42
C ALA A 129 -15.47 -12.52 4.98
N PRO A 130 -16.39 -11.99 4.15
CA PRO A 130 -16.06 -11.47 2.83
C PRO A 130 -14.96 -10.41 2.89
N VAL A 131 -13.91 -10.49 2.06
CA VAL A 131 -12.79 -9.53 2.06
C VAL A 131 -12.72 -8.76 0.75
N MET A 132 -12.52 -7.44 0.83
CA MET A 132 -12.19 -6.59 -0.33
C MET A 132 -10.83 -5.94 -0.17
N MET A 133 -9.95 -6.17 -1.14
CA MET A 133 -8.73 -5.40 -1.35
C MET A 133 -9.02 -4.25 -2.30
N LEU A 134 -9.17 -3.03 -1.77
CA LEU A 134 -9.50 -1.84 -2.53
C LEU A 134 -8.25 -0.97 -2.73
N LYS A 135 -7.61 -1.09 -3.88
CA LYS A 135 -6.44 -0.28 -4.24
C LYS A 135 -6.87 1.01 -4.92
N SER A 136 -6.52 2.15 -4.30
CA SER A 136 -6.77 3.50 -4.81
C SER A 136 -5.51 4.34 -4.64
N CYS A 137 -4.66 4.34 -5.67
CA CYS A 137 -3.39 5.07 -5.66
C CYS A 137 -2.81 5.23 -7.07
N ILE A 138 -1.95 6.23 -7.25
CA ILE A 138 -1.17 6.48 -8.48
C ILE A 138 0.30 6.80 -8.15
N GLY A 139 1.21 6.54 -9.10
CA GLY A 139 2.64 6.79 -8.92
C GLY A 139 3.05 8.27 -8.96
N ASN A 140 4.29 8.54 -8.55
CA ASN A 140 4.92 9.87 -8.57
C ASN A 140 4.12 10.90 -7.74
N ARG A 141 3.95 10.59 -6.44
CA ARG A 141 3.17 11.40 -5.50
C ARG A 141 3.92 11.58 -4.18
N SER A 142 4.10 12.84 -3.78
CA SER A 142 4.72 13.26 -2.52
C SER A 142 3.67 13.35 -1.42
N LEU A 143 4.01 12.92 -0.21
CA LEU A 143 3.18 13.15 0.97
C LEU A 143 3.24 14.62 1.42
N GLY A 144 4.34 15.31 1.14
CA GLY A 144 4.51 16.75 1.37
C GLY A 144 3.79 17.67 0.38
N TRP A 145 3.14 17.16 -0.67
CA TRP A 145 2.45 17.98 -1.67
C TRP A 145 1.20 17.30 -2.25
N ASP A 146 1.36 16.21 -2.99
CA ASP A 146 0.27 15.63 -3.78
C ASP A 146 -0.77 14.89 -2.92
N LEU A 147 -0.28 14.15 -1.93
CA LEU A 147 -1.06 13.40 -0.94
C LEU A 147 -1.19 14.17 0.39
N LEU A 148 -0.88 15.48 0.39
CA LEU A 148 -0.91 16.31 1.59
C LEU A 148 -2.31 16.23 2.24
N PRO A 149 -2.43 15.73 3.47
CA PRO A 149 -3.74 15.46 4.06
C PRO A 149 -4.47 16.74 4.47
N PRO A 150 -5.82 16.72 4.51
CA PRO A 150 -6.63 17.82 5.01
C PRO A 150 -6.15 18.37 6.36
N GLY A 151 -6.16 19.70 6.46
CA GLY A 151 -5.74 20.44 7.66
C GLY A 151 -4.22 20.67 7.78
N SER A 152 -3.40 20.25 6.82
CA SER A 152 -2.01 20.71 6.74
C SER A 152 -1.95 22.22 6.49
N GLU A 153 -1.15 22.92 7.29
CA GLU A 153 -1.01 24.37 7.25
C GLU A 153 0.20 24.80 6.42
N ARG A 154 0.18 26.06 5.95
CA ARG A 154 1.37 26.69 5.35
C ARG A 154 2.50 26.75 6.38
N PHE A 155 3.73 26.64 5.92
CA PHE A 155 4.90 26.85 6.79
C PHE A 155 6.07 27.48 6.02
N LEU A 156 6.99 28.10 6.74
CA LEU A 156 8.23 28.63 6.17
C LEU A 156 9.32 27.57 6.19
N ALA A 157 10.09 27.48 5.11
CA ALA A 157 11.32 26.70 5.08
C ALA A 157 12.37 27.37 4.19
N GLU A 158 13.64 27.16 4.54
CA GLU A 158 14.75 27.58 3.69
C GLU A 158 15.00 26.55 2.58
N VAL A 159 15.17 27.03 1.36
CA VAL A 159 15.51 26.22 0.20
C VAL A 159 16.77 26.79 -0.43
N THR A 160 17.80 25.94 -0.50
CA THR A 160 19.04 26.22 -1.23
C THR A 160 18.94 25.67 -2.64
N ASP A 161 19.06 26.55 -3.63
CA ASP A 161 19.06 26.15 -5.03
C ASP A 161 20.41 25.57 -5.48
N ARG A 162 20.49 25.13 -6.75
CA ARG A 162 21.72 24.55 -7.31
C ARG A 162 22.90 25.52 -7.40
N SER A 163 22.64 26.83 -7.34
CA SER A 163 23.69 27.86 -7.30
C SER A 163 24.23 28.10 -5.89
N GLY A 164 23.67 27.45 -4.87
CA GLY A 164 24.00 27.66 -3.46
C GLY A 164 23.26 28.83 -2.82
N LYS A 165 22.32 29.47 -3.53
CA LYS A 165 21.53 30.56 -2.98
C LYS A 165 20.41 29.99 -2.11
N THR A 166 20.40 30.38 -0.84
CA THR A 166 19.31 30.07 0.10
C THR A 166 18.22 31.13 0.04
N THR A 167 16.97 30.69 -0.02
CA THR A 167 15.77 31.53 -0.02
C THR A 167 14.76 30.98 0.98
N THR A 168 14.10 31.85 1.73
CA THR A 168 12.96 31.47 2.55
C THR A 168 11.72 31.38 1.67
N LYS A 169 11.04 30.23 1.70
CA LYS A 169 9.81 29.97 0.95
C LYS A 169 8.65 29.66 1.88
N VAL A 170 7.45 30.04 1.47
CA VAL A 170 6.21 29.49 2.01
C VAL A 170 5.94 28.17 1.28
N PHE A 171 5.82 27.08 2.03
CA PHE A 171 5.32 25.81 1.55
C PHE A 171 3.80 25.75 1.72
N ALA A 172 3.14 25.18 0.74
CA ALA A 172 1.69 25.11 0.67
C ALA A 172 1.05 24.34 1.83
N GLY A 173 -0.05 24.89 2.35
CA GLY A 173 -1.02 24.12 3.10
C GLY A 173 -1.97 23.36 2.17
N TYR A 174 -2.81 22.51 2.73
CA TYR A 174 -3.84 21.79 1.97
C TYR A 174 -4.73 22.79 1.19
N LYS A 175 -4.98 22.48 -0.10
CA LYS A 175 -5.68 23.34 -1.10
C LYS A 175 -4.93 24.57 -1.61
N ASP A 176 -3.74 24.87 -1.10
CA ASP A 176 -2.90 25.91 -1.69
C ASP A 176 -2.28 25.46 -3.01
N ARG A 177 -1.78 26.45 -3.75
CA ARG A 177 -1.01 26.28 -4.99
C ARG A 177 -0.10 27.48 -5.21
N PRO A 178 1.12 27.31 -5.75
CA PRO A 178 1.85 26.07 -6.06
C PRO A 178 2.44 25.37 -4.80
N ASP A 179 3.28 24.34 -4.96
CA ASP A 179 3.97 23.59 -3.87
C ASP A 179 4.70 24.51 -2.87
N CYS A 180 5.41 25.51 -3.39
CA CYS A 180 5.99 26.57 -2.59
C CYS A 180 6.22 27.84 -3.41
N TRP A 181 6.35 28.99 -2.74
CA TRP A 181 6.67 30.28 -3.33
C TRP A 181 7.59 31.10 -2.42
N ASP A 182 8.27 32.11 -2.99
CA ASP A 182 9.15 32.98 -2.21
C ASP A 182 8.36 33.73 -1.14
N ALA A 183 8.86 33.73 0.10
CA ALA A 183 8.25 34.46 1.18
C ALA A 183 8.59 35.94 1.10
N ASP A 184 7.60 36.81 1.26
CA ASP A 184 7.81 38.22 1.56
C ASP A 184 8.28 38.32 3.03
N PRO A 185 9.48 38.87 3.31
CA PRO A 185 10.01 38.96 4.67
C PRO A 185 9.08 39.67 5.67
N ALA A 186 8.25 40.61 5.20
CA ALA A 186 7.31 41.33 6.06
C ALA A 186 6.03 40.53 6.36
N LYS A 187 5.66 39.57 5.50
CA LYS A 187 4.42 38.77 5.64
C LYS A 187 4.68 37.36 6.16
N GLY A 188 5.88 36.81 5.96
CA GLY A 188 6.23 35.45 6.33
C GLY A 188 5.25 34.44 5.73
N VAL A 189 4.67 33.59 6.57
CA VAL A 189 3.72 32.53 6.15
C VAL A 189 2.43 33.08 5.51
N ALA A 190 2.07 34.34 5.82
CA ALA A 190 0.93 35.03 5.23
C ALA A 190 1.22 35.62 3.85
N THR A 191 2.38 35.33 3.25
CA THR A 191 2.65 35.71 1.86
C THR A 191 1.68 35.00 0.94
N GLU A 192 0.92 35.76 0.14
CA GLU A 192 -0.01 35.19 -0.84
C GLU A 192 0.73 34.49 -1.99
N PRO A 193 0.22 33.36 -2.48
CA PRO A 193 0.85 32.63 -3.57
C PRO A 193 0.72 33.39 -4.90
N PRO A 194 1.69 33.22 -5.81
CA PRO A 194 1.57 33.71 -7.18
C PRO A 194 0.55 32.89 -7.98
N PRO A 195 0.09 33.39 -9.15
CA PRO A 195 -0.72 32.59 -10.07
C PRO A 195 -0.05 31.27 -10.44
N PHE A 196 -0.77 30.15 -10.30
CA PHE A 196 -0.25 28.82 -10.68
C PHE A 196 -0.70 28.46 -12.10
N VAL A 197 0.18 28.76 -13.06
CA VAL A 197 -0.07 28.61 -14.49
C VAL A 197 1.00 27.78 -15.19
N ASP A 198 0.66 27.17 -16.32
CA ASP A 198 1.59 26.45 -17.17
C ASP A 198 2.49 27.41 -18.00
N LYS A 199 3.35 26.83 -18.83
CA LYS A 199 4.27 27.59 -19.71
C LYS A 199 3.58 28.54 -20.69
N ASN A 200 2.27 28.37 -20.93
CA ASN A 200 1.47 29.21 -21.81
C ASN A 200 0.55 30.17 -21.03
N GLY A 201 0.70 30.26 -19.70
CA GLY A 201 -0.15 31.08 -18.84
C GLY A 201 -1.53 30.47 -18.53
N LYS A 202 -1.77 29.21 -18.90
CA LYS A 202 -3.04 28.54 -18.58
C LYS A 202 -3.05 28.08 -17.12
N PRO A 203 -4.12 28.32 -16.35
CA PRO A 203 -4.23 27.83 -14.98
C PRO A 203 -4.00 26.33 -14.86
N ILE A 204 -3.19 25.93 -13.88
CA ILE A 204 -2.96 24.54 -13.51
C ILE A 204 -4.00 24.14 -12.46
N ASP A 205 -4.81 23.13 -12.79
CA ASP A 205 -5.78 22.54 -11.87
C ASP A 205 -5.14 21.46 -10.99
N TRP A 206 -4.14 21.87 -10.24
CA TRP A 206 -3.47 21.06 -9.22
C TRP A 206 -3.28 21.90 -7.96
N TYR A 207 -3.35 21.26 -6.80
CA TYR A 207 -3.20 21.88 -5.49
C TYR A 207 -2.68 20.85 -4.48
N ALA A 208 -2.23 21.34 -3.33
CA ALA A 208 -1.75 20.50 -2.23
C ALA A 208 -2.87 19.57 -1.74
N GLY A 209 -2.68 18.25 -1.87
CA GLY A 209 -3.67 17.24 -1.51
C GLY A 209 -4.64 16.87 -2.64
N LYS A 210 -4.44 17.33 -3.88
CA LYS A 210 -5.30 16.93 -5.02
C LYS A 210 -5.38 15.42 -5.18
N GLN A 211 -4.25 14.72 -5.05
CA GLN A 211 -4.25 13.27 -5.19
C GLN A 211 -4.86 12.56 -3.98
N TYR A 212 -4.69 13.12 -2.77
CA TYR A 212 -5.39 12.64 -1.58
C TYR A 212 -6.90 12.61 -1.84
N ASP A 213 -7.45 13.74 -2.33
CA ASP A 213 -8.88 13.87 -2.61
C ASP A 213 -9.36 12.91 -3.69
N ASP A 214 -8.58 12.78 -4.77
CA ASP A 214 -8.93 11.85 -5.85
C ASP A 214 -8.95 10.40 -5.33
N ASP A 215 -7.87 9.95 -4.69
CA ASP A 215 -7.76 8.56 -4.23
C ASP A 215 -8.81 8.22 -3.15
N VAL A 216 -9.09 9.14 -2.22
CA VAL A 216 -10.13 8.98 -1.21
C VAL A 216 -11.52 9.00 -1.84
N SER A 217 -11.80 9.91 -2.77
CA SER A 217 -13.10 9.99 -3.44
C SER A 217 -13.40 8.76 -4.30
N TYR A 218 -12.38 8.20 -4.96
CA TYR A 218 -12.52 6.99 -5.78
C TYR A 218 -12.77 5.77 -4.93
N ALA A 219 -12.05 5.62 -3.81
CA ALA A 219 -12.33 4.55 -2.85
C ALA A 219 -13.75 4.68 -2.28
N LYS A 220 -14.17 5.88 -1.86
CA LYS A 220 -15.54 6.13 -1.38
C LYS A 220 -16.60 5.82 -2.44
N LYS A 221 -16.33 6.14 -3.71
CA LYS A 221 -17.24 5.81 -4.82
C LYS A 221 -17.43 4.30 -4.97
N VAL A 222 -16.36 3.52 -4.92
CA VAL A 222 -16.44 2.04 -4.93
C VAL A 222 -17.32 1.55 -3.79
N LEU A 223 -17.12 2.06 -2.57
CA LEU A 223 -17.87 1.64 -1.39
C LEU A 223 -19.33 2.07 -1.40
N SER A 224 -19.66 3.21 -2.04
CA SER A 224 -21.05 3.63 -2.25
C SER A 224 -21.81 2.79 -3.27
N GLU A 225 -21.08 2.12 -4.17
CA GLU A 225 -21.60 1.22 -5.20
C GLU A 225 -21.31 -0.25 -4.84
N LEU A 226 -21.40 -0.62 -3.54
CA LEU A 226 -20.87 -1.90 -3.02
C LEU A 226 -21.29 -3.12 -3.84
N ASP A 227 -22.57 -3.27 -4.17
CA ASP A 227 -23.09 -4.44 -4.92
C ASP A 227 -22.45 -4.58 -6.32
N LYS A 228 -22.06 -3.47 -6.96
CA LYS A 228 -21.34 -3.52 -8.24
C LYS A 228 -19.91 -4.04 -8.10
N TYR A 229 -19.28 -3.79 -6.95
CA TYR A 229 -17.88 -4.11 -6.70
C TYR A 229 -17.69 -5.38 -5.87
N TYR A 230 -18.71 -5.80 -5.13
CA TYR A 230 -18.83 -7.07 -4.42
C TYR A 230 -20.29 -7.56 -4.51
N PRO A 231 -20.66 -8.28 -5.59
CA PRO A 231 -22.05 -8.69 -5.82
C PRO A 231 -22.66 -9.46 -4.66
N GLY A 232 -23.86 -9.05 -4.24
CA GLY A 232 -24.60 -9.65 -3.13
C GLY A 232 -24.21 -9.12 -1.74
N ALA A 233 -23.19 -8.28 -1.63
CA ALA A 233 -22.87 -7.62 -0.36
C ALA A 233 -23.84 -6.48 -0.04
N THR A 234 -24.30 -6.43 1.20
CA THR A 234 -25.26 -5.42 1.68
C THR A 234 -24.66 -4.38 2.62
N SER A 235 -23.49 -4.67 3.19
CA SER A 235 -22.77 -3.79 4.12
C SER A 235 -21.26 -4.05 4.09
N TYR A 236 -20.49 -3.08 4.58
CA TYR A 236 -19.03 -3.18 4.69
C TYR A 236 -18.52 -2.52 5.98
N GLU A 237 -17.30 -2.86 6.34
CA GLU A 237 -16.49 -2.22 7.38
C GLU A 237 -15.10 -1.95 6.82
N VAL A 238 -14.58 -0.73 6.99
CA VAL A 238 -13.17 -0.44 6.68
C VAL A 238 -12.30 -0.93 7.83
N ALA A 239 -11.78 -2.14 7.69
CA ALA A 239 -11.00 -2.84 8.71
C ALA A 239 -9.56 -2.31 8.80
N GLY A 240 -9.00 -1.82 7.70
CA GLY A 240 -7.65 -1.29 7.71
C GLY A 240 -7.17 -0.64 6.43
N PHE A 241 -5.97 -0.09 6.52
CA PHE A 241 -5.25 0.58 5.46
C PHE A 241 -3.86 -0.02 5.30
N PHE A 242 -3.41 -0.07 4.05
CA PHE A 242 -2.05 -0.39 3.69
C PHE A 242 -1.42 0.79 2.95
N PHE A 243 -0.17 1.12 3.28
CA PHE A 243 0.51 2.27 2.70
C PHE A 243 1.94 1.95 2.27
N TRP A 244 2.29 2.28 1.01
CA TRP A 244 3.67 2.18 0.54
C TRP A 244 4.04 3.34 -0.38
N GLN A 245 4.83 4.26 0.18
CA GLN A 245 5.14 5.58 -0.37
C GLN A 245 6.39 6.13 0.34
N GLY A 246 7.10 7.07 -0.30
CA GLY A 246 8.14 7.87 0.33
C GLY A 246 9.19 8.41 -0.65
N GLU A 247 9.36 7.74 -1.80
CA GLU A 247 10.41 8.07 -2.78
C GLU A 247 10.36 9.51 -3.27
N LYS A 248 9.14 10.02 -3.51
CA LYS A 248 8.97 11.37 -4.03
C LYS A 248 9.40 12.41 -3.00
N ASP A 249 9.09 12.18 -1.72
CA ASP A 249 9.51 13.04 -0.61
C ASP A 249 11.03 12.98 -0.41
N CYS A 250 11.67 11.82 -0.60
CA CYS A 250 13.14 11.68 -0.56
C CYS A 250 13.84 12.60 -1.59
N GLY A 251 13.17 12.95 -2.68
CA GLY A 251 13.67 13.89 -3.70
C GLY A 251 13.63 15.36 -3.29
N ASN A 252 13.00 15.71 -2.16
CA ASN A 252 12.85 17.08 -1.68
C ASN A 252 13.20 17.17 -0.17
N PRO A 253 14.27 17.89 0.22
CA PRO A 253 14.69 18.00 1.62
C PRO A 253 13.60 18.52 2.57
N VAL A 254 12.76 19.45 2.11
CA VAL A 254 11.69 20.02 2.95
C VAL A 254 10.56 19.01 3.12
N HIS A 255 10.16 18.31 2.06
CA HIS A 255 9.15 17.24 2.15
C HIS A 255 9.63 16.10 3.06
N SER A 256 10.90 15.68 2.91
CA SER A 256 11.54 14.68 3.77
C SER A 256 11.54 15.07 5.24
N ALA A 257 11.88 16.33 5.56
CA ALA A 257 11.91 16.83 6.92
C ALA A 257 10.51 16.92 7.58
N ARG A 258 9.45 17.10 6.78
CA ARG A 258 8.06 17.16 7.25
C ARG A 258 7.31 15.82 7.17
N TYR A 259 7.96 14.77 6.68
CA TYR A 259 7.30 13.50 6.39
C TYR A 259 6.58 12.90 7.60
N GLU A 260 7.18 12.95 8.79
CA GLU A 260 6.60 12.37 10.01
C GLU A 260 5.27 13.03 10.38
N GLU A 261 5.25 14.36 10.44
CA GLU A 261 4.03 15.12 10.77
C GLU A 261 2.93 14.85 9.76
N ASN A 262 3.27 14.86 8.47
CA ASN A 262 2.32 14.58 7.40
C ASN A 262 1.80 13.14 7.47
N LEU A 263 2.65 12.16 7.78
CA LEU A 263 2.24 10.75 7.90
C LEU A 263 1.30 10.53 9.09
N VAL A 264 1.59 11.13 10.25
CA VAL A 264 0.71 11.08 11.42
C VAL A 264 -0.66 11.67 11.08
N ARG A 265 -0.68 12.84 10.42
CA ARG A 265 -1.92 13.50 9.99
C ARG A 265 -2.67 12.65 8.96
N PHE A 266 -1.97 12.07 8.00
CA PHE A 266 -2.54 11.23 6.95
C PHE A 266 -3.27 10.02 7.54
N ILE A 267 -2.64 9.30 8.48
CA ILE A 267 -3.25 8.16 9.18
C ILE A 267 -4.55 8.58 9.89
N LYS A 268 -4.50 9.69 10.64
CA LYS A 268 -5.66 10.20 11.39
C LYS A 268 -6.79 10.66 10.45
N GLN A 269 -6.44 11.32 9.35
CA GLN A 269 -7.40 11.89 8.43
C GLN A 269 -8.10 10.81 7.59
N LEU A 270 -7.40 9.74 7.18
CA LEU A 270 -8.04 8.60 6.53
C LEU A 270 -9.06 7.92 7.44
N ARG A 271 -8.72 7.66 8.71
CA ARG A 271 -9.67 7.10 9.69
C ARG A 271 -10.91 7.97 9.84
N LYS A 272 -10.74 9.29 9.88
CA LYS A 272 -11.86 10.24 9.92
C LYS A 272 -12.68 10.19 8.64
N ASP A 273 -12.06 10.25 7.48
CA ASP A 273 -12.74 10.32 6.19
C ASP A 273 -13.55 9.07 5.88
N PHE A 274 -13.12 7.90 6.36
CA PHE A 274 -13.82 6.63 6.21
C PHE A 274 -14.69 6.27 7.43
N ASN A 275 -14.86 7.17 8.40
CA ASN A 275 -15.58 6.91 9.66
C ASN A 275 -15.12 5.61 10.37
N ALA A 276 -13.82 5.34 10.33
CA ALA A 276 -13.22 4.09 10.79
C ALA A 276 -12.11 4.38 11.82
N PRO A 277 -12.45 4.87 13.03
CA PRO A 277 -11.47 5.30 14.04
C PRO A 277 -10.53 4.18 14.50
N ASN A 278 -10.97 2.92 14.43
CA ASN A 278 -10.22 1.73 14.86
C ASN A 278 -9.55 0.99 13.69
N ALA A 279 -9.70 1.47 12.45
CA ALA A 279 -9.08 0.83 11.30
C ALA A 279 -7.56 0.74 11.50
N LYS A 280 -7.04 -0.48 11.35
CA LYS A 280 -5.61 -0.76 11.50
C LYS A 280 -4.84 -0.14 10.35
N PHE A 281 -3.58 0.21 10.57
CA PHE A 281 -2.75 0.81 9.54
C PHE A 281 -1.41 0.11 9.46
N VAL A 282 -1.07 -0.42 8.28
CA VAL A 282 0.22 -1.06 8.06
C VAL A 282 0.94 -0.35 6.92
N LEU A 283 2.19 0.04 7.14
CA LEU A 283 3.01 0.67 6.11
C LEU A 283 4.33 -0.06 5.89
N ALA A 284 4.88 0.11 4.70
CA ALA A 284 6.20 -0.40 4.33
C ALA A 284 7.19 0.76 4.17
N THR A 285 8.41 0.59 4.68
CA THR A 285 9.51 1.53 4.42
C THR A 285 10.01 1.41 2.98
N LEU A 286 10.94 2.28 2.58
CA LEU A 286 11.64 2.15 1.31
C LEU A 286 12.77 1.12 1.41
N GLY A 287 12.85 0.23 0.43
CA GLY A 287 13.77 -0.92 0.46
C GLY A 287 15.26 -0.52 0.42
N GLU A 288 15.61 0.60 -0.19
CA GLU A 288 16.97 1.13 -0.19
C GLU A 288 17.40 1.76 1.15
N ALA A 289 16.45 2.04 2.04
CA ALA A 289 16.72 2.80 3.25
C ALA A 289 17.35 1.93 4.36
N VAL A 290 18.56 2.30 4.79
CA VAL A 290 19.29 1.60 5.86
C VAL A 290 19.10 2.34 7.18
N LYS A 291 18.79 1.60 8.27
CA LYS A 291 18.67 2.20 9.61
C LYS A 291 19.96 2.93 10.00
N GLY A 292 19.82 4.13 10.54
CA GLY A 292 20.93 5.00 10.89
C GLY A 292 21.53 5.79 9.72
N SER A 293 21.02 5.62 8.49
CA SER A 293 21.40 6.51 7.38
C SER A 293 20.91 7.95 7.61
N GLY A 294 21.68 8.92 7.12
CA GLY A 294 21.33 10.33 7.13
C GLY A 294 20.64 10.79 5.84
N GLY A 295 20.55 12.11 5.67
CA GLY A 295 19.94 12.73 4.50
C GLY A 295 18.44 12.45 4.37
N ASN A 296 17.89 12.79 3.22
CA ASN A 296 16.45 12.73 2.95
C ASN A 296 15.85 11.33 3.16
N GLY A 297 16.51 10.29 2.64
CA GLY A 297 16.07 8.91 2.82
C GLY A 297 16.08 8.46 4.29
N GLY A 298 17.09 8.89 5.05
CA GLY A 298 17.15 8.67 6.49
C GLY A 298 16.02 9.37 7.26
N LEU A 299 15.70 10.62 6.91
CA LEU A 299 14.58 11.37 7.49
C LEU A 299 13.24 10.66 7.25
N VAL A 300 12.97 10.26 6.00
CA VAL A 300 11.74 9.53 5.65
C VAL A 300 11.68 8.17 6.35
N LEU A 301 12.78 7.41 6.41
CA LEU A 301 12.83 6.14 7.14
C LEU A 301 12.54 6.33 8.64
N ASN A 302 13.18 7.32 9.26
CA ASN A 302 12.97 7.60 10.68
C ASN A 302 11.53 7.98 10.96
N ALA A 303 10.91 8.79 10.09
CA ALA A 303 9.51 9.16 10.18
C ALA A 303 8.57 7.94 10.04
N GLN A 304 8.85 7.02 9.10
CA GLN A 304 8.09 5.78 8.93
C GLN A 304 8.20 4.87 10.17
N LEU A 305 9.40 4.73 10.73
CA LEU A 305 9.61 3.94 11.95
C LEU A 305 9.00 4.60 13.19
N ALA A 306 8.93 5.93 13.23
CA ALA A 306 8.40 6.68 14.37
C ALA A 306 6.90 6.48 14.58
N VAL A 307 6.12 6.21 13.52
CA VAL A 307 4.66 5.97 13.65
C VAL A 307 4.31 4.52 14.00
N ASP A 308 5.29 3.62 14.04
CA ASP A 308 5.06 2.23 14.48
C ASP A 308 4.54 2.22 15.92
N GLY A 309 3.50 1.42 16.19
CA GLY A 309 2.88 1.36 17.51
C GLY A 309 3.80 0.86 18.63
N ASN A 310 4.87 0.13 18.29
CA ASN A 310 5.88 -0.35 19.24
C ASN A 310 6.99 0.68 19.48
N SER A 311 7.06 1.77 18.70
CA SER A 311 8.03 2.85 18.94
C SER A 311 7.78 3.60 20.25
N GLY A 312 6.53 3.63 20.71
CA GLY A 312 6.08 4.39 21.88
C GLY A 312 6.00 5.91 21.67
N LYS A 313 6.36 6.44 20.49
CA LYS A 313 6.36 7.90 20.23
C LYS A 313 4.94 8.47 20.14
N TYR A 314 4.02 7.72 19.54
CA TYR A 314 2.60 8.07 19.40
C TYR A 314 1.74 7.05 20.16
N PRO A 315 1.34 7.34 21.41
CA PRO A 315 0.57 6.40 22.23
C PRO A 315 -0.72 5.91 21.56
N GLU A 316 -1.37 6.75 20.75
CA GLU A 316 -2.58 6.40 20.00
C GLU A 316 -2.36 5.33 18.92
N PHE A 317 -1.10 5.08 18.52
CA PHE A 317 -0.74 4.11 17.49
C PHE A 317 -0.38 2.73 18.05
N LYS A 318 -0.25 2.60 19.37
CA LYS A 318 0.00 1.32 20.05
C LYS A 318 -1.12 0.32 19.72
N GLY A 319 -0.75 -0.85 19.19
CA GLY A 319 -1.71 -1.90 18.76
C GLY A 319 -2.61 -1.51 17.57
N ASN A 320 -2.31 -0.40 16.89
CA ASN A 320 -3.14 0.14 15.80
C ASN A 320 -2.34 0.45 14.52
N VAL A 321 -1.03 0.68 14.62
CA VAL A 321 -0.16 0.95 13.48
C VAL A 321 1.07 0.05 13.53
N ALA A 322 1.46 -0.51 12.38
CA ALA A 322 2.70 -1.26 12.24
C ALA A 322 3.49 -0.81 11.00
N THR A 323 4.81 -0.81 11.12
CA THR A 323 5.75 -0.44 10.07
C THR A 323 6.65 -1.61 9.73
N ILE A 324 6.61 -2.04 8.47
CA ILE A 324 7.46 -3.10 7.93
C ILE A 324 8.76 -2.48 7.43
N TYR A 325 9.87 -2.85 8.06
CA TYR A 325 11.19 -2.50 7.57
C TYR A 325 11.59 -3.36 6.38
N THR A 326 11.57 -2.79 5.18
CA THR A 326 11.65 -3.52 3.90
C THR A 326 13.05 -3.74 3.35
N ASN A 327 14.08 -3.11 3.92
CA ASN A 327 15.44 -3.20 3.38
C ASN A 327 15.96 -4.64 3.17
N PRO A 328 15.75 -5.58 4.11
CA PRO A 328 16.15 -6.98 3.88
C PRO A 328 15.43 -7.67 2.71
N MET A 329 14.27 -7.16 2.30
CA MET A 329 13.44 -7.70 1.22
C MET A 329 13.71 -7.04 -0.14
N ALA A 330 14.45 -5.93 -0.17
CA ALA A 330 14.61 -5.10 -1.36
C ALA A 330 15.47 -5.73 -2.47
N GLN A 331 16.24 -6.78 -2.13
CA GLN A 331 17.15 -7.47 -3.05
C GLN A 331 18.09 -6.52 -3.82
N GLY A 332 18.63 -5.51 -3.12
CA GLY A 332 19.48 -4.46 -3.68
C GLY A 332 18.77 -3.47 -4.61
N GLY A 333 17.45 -3.58 -4.79
CA GLY A 333 16.64 -2.63 -5.55
C GLY A 333 16.25 -1.41 -4.72
N SER A 334 15.94 -0.32 -5.41
CA SER A 334 15.36 0.89 -4.83
C SER A 334 13.91 1.06 -5.25
N GLY A 335 13.07 1.66 -4.40
CA GLY A 335 11.69 1.93 -4.75
C GLY A 335 11.56 2.96 -5.86
N ASN A 336 12.51 3.90 -5.98
CA ASN A 336 12.55 4.84 -7.12
C ASN A 336 12.78 4.12 -8.47
N GLY A 337 13.54 3.02 -8.46
CA GLY A 337 13.73 2.11 -9.60
C GLY A 337 12.72 0.96 -9.65
N HIS A 338 11.63 1.03 -8.86
CA HIS A 338 10.61 -0.01 -8.72
C HIS A 338 11.17 -1.41 -8.46
N TYR A 339 12.26 -1.47 -7.71
CA TYR A 339 13.01 -2.68 -7.37
C TYR A 339 13.45 -3.50 -8.60
N GLY A 340 13.69 -2.84 -9.73
CA GLY A 340 14.02 -3.49 -11.01
C GLY A 340 12.86 -4.30 -11.62
N GLY A 341 11.64 -4.11 -11.10
CA GLY A 341 10.48 -4.93 -11.43
C GLY A 341 10.54 -6.34 -10.86
N LYS A 342 11.37 -6.59 -9.84
CA LYS A 342 11.48 -7.90 -9.18
C LYS A 342 10.19 -8.21 -8.41
N ALA A 343 9.39 -9.16 -8.92
CA ALA A 343 8.13 -9.58 -8.32
C ALA A 343 8.28 -10.11 -6.88
N GLU A 344 9.37 -10.82 -6.60
CA GLU A 344 9.65 -11.34 -5.25
C GLU A 344 9.70 -10.23 -4.18
N VAL A 345 10.21 -9.03 -4.52
CA VAL A 345 10.24 -7.91 -3.57
C VAL A 345 8.83 -7.48 -3.17
N TYR A 346 7.92 -7.37 -4.14
CA TYR A 346 6.53 -7.00 -3.88
C TYR A 346 5.79 -8.09 -3.10
N MET A 347 6.04 -9.37 -3.42
CA MET A 347 5.44 -10.50 -2.70
C MET A 347 5.93 -10.58 -1.25
N ASP A 348 7.24 -10.49 -1.03
CA ASP A 348 7.84 -10.57 0.32
C ASP A 348 7.37 -9.41 1.20
N VAL A 349 7.36 -8.18 0.66
CA VAL A 349 6.82 -7.01 1.37
C VAL A 349 5.33 -7.17 1.63
N GLY A 350 4.57 -7.66 0.64
CA GLY A 350 3.14 -7.90 0.78
C GLY A 350 2.82 -8.92 1.87
N GLU A 351 3.54 -10.04 1.92
CA GLU A 351 3.38 -11.05 2.97
C GLU A 351 3.69 -10.48 4.36
N ALA A 352 4.77 -9.71 4.48
CA ALA A 352 5.14 -9.08 5.75
C ALA A 352 4.08 -8.08 6.21
N MET A 353 3.53 -7.27 5.29
CA MET A 353 2.43 -6.35 5.59
C MET A 353 1.15 -7.10 5.99
N GLY A 354 0.80 -8.16 5.26
CA GLY A 354 -0.37 -9.01 5.56
C GLY A 354 -0.26 -9.67 6.95
N LYS A 355 0.89 -10.26 7.28
CA LYS A 355 1.16 -10.84 8.60
C LYS A 355 0.99 -9.81 9.71
N ALA A 356 1.57 -8.62 9.56
CA ALA A 356 1.43 -7.56 10.55
C ALA A 356 -0.01 -7.08 10.71
N MET A 357 -0.77 -6.97 9.62
CA MET A 357 -2.20 -6.64 9.69
C MET A 357 -2.97 -7.67 10.51
N VAL A 358 -2.73 -8.97 10.27
CA VAL A 358 -3.36 -10.05 11.03
C VAL A 358 -3.04 -9.95 12.52
N GLU A 359 -1.81 -9.64 12.90
CA GLU A 359 -1.45 -9.45 14.32
C GLU A 359 -2.11 -8.22 14.95
N LEU A 360 -2.23 -7.10 14.20
CA LEU A 360 -2.99 -5.93 14.66
C LEU A 360 -4.48 -6.24 14.84
N LEU A 361 -5.07 -7.07 13.97
CA LEU A 361 -6.47 -7.48 14.08
C LEU A 361 -6.73 -8.43 15.26
N LYS A 362 -5.76 -9.30 15.61
CA LYS A 362 -5.85 -10.18 16.78
C LYS A 362 -5.75 -9.41 18.10
N SER A 363 -4.87 -8.41 18.17
CA SER A 363 -4.64 -7.61 19.39
C SER A 363 -5.74 -6.59 19.70
N GLY A 364 -6.66 -6.35 18.76
CA GLY A 364 -7.83 -5.50 18.94
C GLY A 364 -9.11 -6.23 19.37
N LYS A 365 -9.05 -7.57 19.50
CA LYS A 365 -10.08 -8.40 20.15
C LYS A 365 -9.70 -8.60 21.61
#